data_AF-A0A4Q0J399-F1
#
_entry.id   AF-A0A4Q0J399-F1
#
_cell.length_a   1.000
_cell.length_b   1.000
_cell.length_c   1.000
_cell.angle_alpha   90.00
_cell.angle_beta   90.00
_cell.angle_gamma   90.00
#
_symmetry.space_group_name_H-M   'P 1'
#
loop_
_entity.id
_entity.type
_entity.pdbx_description
1 polymer ?
#
loop_
_entity_poly.entity_id
_entity_poly.type
_entity_poly.pdbx_seq_one_letter_code
_entity_poly.pdbx_strand_id
1 'polypeptide(L)'
;MLIEILSHFASVIFTAVVIFLIILLINRYERKRHEKYHITIEYRNFLFYYSNMEDCLNQLNELGADGWEIATCAGEDSFAAYLILKRETLHTSKSNGK
;
A
#
# COMPACT_ATOMS: atom_id res chain seq x y z
N MET A 1 12.43 -51.00 -15.83
CA MET A 1 12.97 -49.92 -16.69
C MET A 1 11.90 -49.04 -17.33
N LEU A 2 11.14 -49.50 -18.34
CA LEU A 2 10.19 -48.63 -19.07
C LEU A 2 8.99 -48.17 -18.22
N ILE A 3 8.50 -49.05 -17.34
CA ILE A 3 7.41 -48.76 -16.38
C ILE A 3 7.88 -47.81 -15.26
N GLU A 4 9.12 -47.95 -14.78
CA GLU A 4 9.70 -47.05 -13.76
C GLU A 4 9.94 -45.65 -14.30
N ILE A 5 10.38 -45.55 -15.57
CA ILE A 5 10.53 -44.28 -16.26
C ILE A 5 9.16 -43.61 -16.42
N LEU A 6 8.13 -44.35 -16.86
CA LEU A 6 6.75 -43.87 -16.94
C LEU A 6 6.20 -43.41 -15.57
N SER A 7 6.45 -44.14 -14.49
CA SER A 7 6.00 -43.75 -13.15
C SER A 7 6.72 -42.50 -12.64
N HIS A 8 8.01 -42.34 -12.98
CA HIS A 8 8.75 -41.13 -12.64
C HIS A 8 8.19 -39.91 -13.37
N PHE A 9 7.94 -40.01 -14.68
CA PHE A 9 7.33 -38.92 -15.44
C PHE A 9 5.93 -38.58 -14.93
N ALA A 10 5.10 -39.58 -14.62
CA ALA A 10 3.77 -39.36 -14.05
C ALA A 10 3.83 -38.65 -12.69
N SER A 11 4.78 -39.02 -11.83
CA SER A 11 5.00 -38.38 -10.54
C SER A 11 5.44 -36.92 -10.70
N VAL A 12 6.37 -36.64 -11.61
CA VAL A 12 6.83 -35.27 -11.89
C VAL A 12 5.68 -34.40 -12.41
N ILE A 13 4.90 -34.90 -13.38
CA ILE A 13 3.74 -34.20 -13.92
C ILE A 13 2.72 -33.94 -12.81
N PHE A 14 2.43 -34.93 -11.97
CA PHE A 14 1.50 -34.78 -10.86
C PHE A 14 1.97 -33.71 -9.87
N THR A 15 3.25 -33.70 -9.48
CA THR A 15 3.79 -32.66 -8.60
C THR A 15 3.73 -31.27 -9.22
N ALA A 16 4.01 -31.13 -10.52
CA ALA A 16 3.91 -29.85 -11.21
C ALA A 16 2.46 -29.33 -11.23
N VAL A 17 1.48 -30.21 -11.46
CA VAL A 17 0.06 -29.86 -11.44
C VAL A 17 -0.38 -29.41 -10.03
N VAL A 18 0.04 -30.13 -8.99
CA VAL A 18 -0.28 -29.78 -7.60
C VAL A 18 0.31 -28.40 -7.23
N ILE A 19 1.58 -28.16 -7.56
CA ILE A 19 2.24 -26.86 -7.31
C ILE A 19 1.51 -25.74 -8.06
N PHE A 20 1.15 -25.96 -9.33
CA PHE A 20 0.42 -24.99 -10.13
C PHE A 20 -0.95 -24.63 -9.52
N LEU A 21 -1.69 -25.64 -9.04
CA LEU A 21 -2.97 -25.40 -8.35
C LEU A 21 -2.81 -24.62 -7.04
N ILE A 22 -1.77 -24.91 -6.25
CA ILE A 22 -1.46 -24.16 -5.03
C ILE A 22 -1.19 -22.68 -5.36
N ILE A 23 -0.36 -22.41 -6.37
CA ILE A 23 -0.05 -21.04 -6.81
C ILE A 23 -1.32 -20.31 -7.28
N LEU A 24 -2.19 -20.97 -8.06
CA LEU A 24 -3.45 -20.38 -8.49
C LEU A 24 -4.37 -20.03 -7.31
N LEU A 25 -4.44 -20.88 -6.29
CA LEU A 25 -5.25 -20.63 -5.09
C LEU A 25 -4.71 -19.46 -4.27
N ILE A 26 -3.38 -19.38 -4.08
CA ILE A 26 -2.72 -18.27 -3.39
C ILE A 26 -3.00 -16.95 -4.13
N ASN A 27 -2.75 -16.92 -5.45
CA ASN A 27 -2.99 -15.73 -6.27
C ASN A 27 -4.46 -15.28 -6.22
N ARG A 28 -5.41 -16.22 -6.22
CA ARG A 28 -6.84 -15.91 -6.12
C ARG A 28 -7.20 -15.34 -4.74
N TYR A 29 -6.59 -15.86 -3.67
CA TYR A 29 -6.80 -15.36 -2.32
C TYR A 29 -6.24 -13.95 -2.14
N GLU A 30 -5.01 -13.69 -2.60
CA GLU A 30 -4.41 -12.37 -2.55
C GLU A 30 -5.22 -11.35 -3.37
N ARG A 31 -5.62 -11.71 -4.59
CA ARG A 31 -6.44 -10.83 -5.42
C ARG A 31 -7.77 -10.45 -4.76
N LYS A 32 -8.46 -11.41 -4.13
CA LYS A 32 -9.68 -11.15 -3.35
C LYS A 32 -9.42 -10.29 -2.11
N ARG A 33 -8.24 -10.42 -1.49
CA ARG A 33 -7.85 -9.55 -0.36
C ARG A 33 -7.72 -8.11 -0.85
N HIS A 34 -7.06 -7.88 -1.98
CA HIS A 34 -6.89 -6.54 -2.55
C HIS A 34 -8.18 -5.91 -3.09
N GLU A 35 -9.16 -6.71 -3.56
CA GLU A 35 -10.47 -6.20 -3.98
C GLU A 35 -11.30 -5.56 -2.85
N LYS A 36 -10.98 -5.84 -1.57
CA LYS A 36 -11.78 -5.38 -0.42
C LYS A 36 -11.29 -4.06 0.20
N TYR A 37 -10.16 -3.56 -0.26
CA TYR A 37 -9.54 -2.34 0.25
C TYR A 37 -9.46 -1.31 -0.86
N HIS A 38 -10.12 -0.18 -0.66
CA HIS A 38 -9.92 0.99 -1.51
C HIS A 38 -9.05 1.97 -0.72
N ILE A 39 -7.89 2.32 -1.27
CA ILE A 39 -7.03 3.35 -0.69
C ILE A 39 -7.38 4.66 -1.37
N THR A 40 -7.76 5.66 -0.60
CA THR A 40 -7.85 7.05 -1.07
C THR A 40 -6.59 7.77 -0.61
N ILE A 41 -5.95 8.49 -1.52
CA ILE A 41 -4.77 9.31 -1.22
C ILE A 41 -5.20 10.77 -1.37
N GLU A 42 -5.01 11.53 -0.29
CA GLU A 42 -5.27 12.98 -0.25
C GLU A 42 -3.95 13.75 -0.18
N TYR A 43 -3.92 14.92 -0.80
CA TYR A 43 -2.77 15.83 -0.78
C TYR A 43 -3.18 17.21 -0.29
N ARG A 44 -2.28 17.88 0.43
CA ARG A 44 -2.48 19.24 0.91
C ARG A 44 -1.16 20.00 0.89
N ASN A 45 -1.21 21.29 0.58
CA ASN A 45 -0.06 22.18 0.71
C ASN A 45 -0.02 22.79 2.12
N PHE A 46 1.17 22.85 2.70
CA PHE A 46 1.44 23.51 3.97
C PHE A 46 2.59 24.50 3.81
N LEU A 47 2.37 25.75 4.22
CA LEU A 47 3.36 26.80 4.15
C LEU A 47 4.03 26.97 5.52
N PHE A 48 5.32 26.70 5.57
CA PHE A 48 6.13 26.75 6.78
C PHE A 48 6.91 28.07 6.82
N TYR A 49 6.52 29.01 7.67
CA TYR A 49 7.21 30.29 7.83
C TYR A 49 8.33 30.19 8.87
N TYR A 50 9.56 30.53 8.48
CA TYR A 50 10.72 30.48 9.40
C TYR A 50 10.63 31.50 10.53
N SER A 51 9.99 32.64 10.27
CA SER A 51 9.73 33.67 11.28
C SER A 51 8.77 33.21 12.37
N ASN A 52 7.97 32.16 12.12
CA ASN A 52 7.00 31.64 13.07
C ASN A 52 7.11 30.11 13.20
N MET A 53 8.34 29.64 13.44
CA MET A 53 8.69 28.22 13.44
C MET A 53 7.90 27.41 14.48
N GLU A 54 7.72 27.95 15.69
CA GLU A 54 7.05 27.26 16.79
C GLU A 54 5.58 26.96 16.46
N ASP A 55 4.83 27.96 15.97
CA ASP A 55 3.45 27.77 15.53
C ASP A 55 3.35 26.80 14.34
N CYS A 56 4.29 26.88 13.38
CA CYS A 56 4.29 25.98 12.24
C CYS A 56 4.54 24.51 12.66
N LEU A 57 5.44 24.29 13.62
CA LEU A 57 5.70 22.96 14.18
C LEU A 57 4.47 22.43 14.94
N ASN A 58 3.80 23.28 15.72
CA ASN A 58 2.56 22.91 16.41
C ASN A 58 1.46 22.48 15.42
N GLN A 59 1.26 23.25 14.34
CA GLN A 59 0.31 22.89 13.29
C GLN A 59 0.70 21.60 12.55
N LEU A 60 2.00 21.38 12.26
CA LEU A 60 2.46 20.13 11.66
C LEU A 60 2.25 18.93 12.59
N ASN A 61 2.43 19.11 13.91
CA ASN A 61 2.16 18.05 14.88
C ASN A 61 0.67 17.69 14.94
N GLU A 62 -0.23 18.68 14.91
CA GLU A 62 -1.67 18.44 14.83
C GLU A 62 -2.04 17.71 13.53
N LEU A 63 -1.49 18.13 12.39
CA LEU A 63 -1.68 17.47 11.11
C LEU A 63 -1.15 16.02 11.13
N GLY A 64 0.00 15.79 11.77
CA GLY A 64 0.55 14.46 11.97
C GLY A 64 -0.36 13.56 12.81
N ALA A 65 -0.97 14.10 13.87
CA ALA A 65 -1.96 13.38 14.68
C ALA A 65 -3.22 13.02 13.87
N ASP A 66 -3.59 13.86 12.89
CA ASP A 66 -4.68 13.62 11.92
C ASP A 66 -4.29 12.67 10.77
N GLY A 67 -3.08 12.11 10.79
CA GLY A 67 -2.58 11.14 9.82
C GLY A 67 -1.99 11.76 8.55
N TRP A 68 -1.66 13.06 8.56
CA TRP A 68 -0.92 13.68 7.47
C TRP A 68 0.59 13.46 7.62
N GLU A 69 1.23 13.06 6.53
CA GLU A 69 2.66 12.84 6.44
C GLU A 69 3.27 13.82 5.44
N ILE A 70 4.53 14.23 5.66
CA ILE A 70 5.25 15.05 4.68
C ILE A 70 5.65 14.16 3.51
N ALA A 71 5.06 14.41 2.34
CA ALA A 71 5.39 13.67 1.11
C ALA A 71 6.61 14.24 0.41
N THR A 72 6.70 15.58 0.32
CA THR A 72 7.85 16.26 -0.29
C THR A 72 7.91 17.74 0.09
N CYS A 73 9.07 18.37 -0.11
CA CYS A 73 9.23 19.81 -0.10
C CYS A 73 9.11 20.32 -1.55
N ALA A 74 8.09 21.12 -1.85
CA ALA A 74 7.82 21.69 -3.17
C ALA A 74 8.72 22.89 -3.51
N GLY A 75 9.39 23.47 -2.52
CA GLY A 75 10.29 24.59 -2.70
C GLY A 75 10.61 25.29 -1.38
N GLU A 76 11.66 26.08 -1.39
CA GLU A 76 12.10 26.87 -0.26
C GLU A 76 12.57 28.24 -0.76
N ASP A 77 12.08 29.29 -0.11
CA ASP A 77 12.54 30.65 -0.27
C ASP A 77 13.23 31.12 1.02
N SER A 78 13.80 32.32 1.03
CA SER A 78 14.51 32.87 2.17
C SER A 78 13.67 33.09 3.43
N PHE A 79 12.33 32.99 3.34
CA PHE A 79 11.40 33.26 4.44
C PHE A 79 10.47 32.08 4.76
N ALA A 80 10.34 31.09 3.87
CA ALA A 80 9.41 29.98 4.05
C ALA A 80 9.77 28.74 3.22
N ALA A 81 9.28 27.58 3.69
CA ALA A 81 9.27 26.33 2.92
C ALA A 81 7.84 25.92 2.56
N TYR A 82 7.68 25.39 1.35
CA TYR A 82 6.42 24.86 0.84
C TYR A 82 6.44 23.34 0.95
N LEU A 83 5.63 22.78 1.85
CA LEU A 83 5.53 21.35 2.05
C LEU A 83 4.28 20.79 1.35
N ILE A 84 4.41 19.63 0.71
CA ILE A 84 3.27 18.82 0.28
C ILE A 84 3.09 17.72 1.29
N LEU A 85 1.92 17.71 1.91
CA LEU A 85 1.46 16.68 2.83
C LEU A 85 0.61 15.66 2.07
N LYS A 86 0.65 14.42 2.53
CA LYS A 86 -0.11 13.28 2.02
C LYS A 86 -0.81 12.58 3.17
N ARG A 87 -2.02 12.10 2.94
CA ARG A 87 -2.73 11.22 3.86
C ARG A 87 -3.31 10.04 3.09
N GLU A 88 -3.09 8.84 3.62
CA GLU A 88 -3.67 7.61 3.07
C GLU A 88 -4.83 7.15 3.95
N THR A 89 -6.01 7.02 3.34
CA THR A 89 -7.20 6.50 4.01
C THR A 89 -7.54 5.12 3.45
N LEU A 90 -7.43 4.10 4.30
CA LEU A 90 -7.83 2.73 3.96
C LEU A 90 -9.34 2.56 4.17
N HIS A 91 -10.09 2.52 3.07
CA HIS A 91 -11.52 2.17 3.12
C HIS A 91 -11.67 0.66 3.07
N THR A 92 -12.24 0.08 4.12
CA THR A 92 -12.72 -1.30 4.08
C THR A 92 -14.12 -1.29 3.49
N SER A 93 -14.30 -1.87 2.30
CA SER A 93 -15.65 -2.10 1.78
C SER A 93 -16.34 -3.10 2.72
N LYS A 94 -17.29 -2.64 3.54
CA LYS A 94 -18.16 -3.55 4.28
C LYS A 94 -18.98 -4.28 3.23
N SER A 95 -18.74 -5.58 3.08
CA SER A 95 -19.63 -6.45 2.31
C SER A 95 -21.01 -6.33 2.93
N ASN A 96 -21.93 -5.64 2.26
CA ASN A 96 -23.34 -5.70 2.63
C ASN A 96 -23.77 -7.16 2.40
N GLY A 97 -23.73 -7.95 3.47
CA GLY A 97 -24.36 -9.26 3.50
C GLY A 97 -25.85 -9.05 3.26
N LYS A 98 -26.28 -9.32 2.04
CA LYS A 98 -27.67 -9.64 1.70
C LYS A 98 -27.77 -11.14 1.57
#